data_AF-A0AAD9S130-F1
#
_entry.id   AF-A0AAD9S130-F1
#
_cell.length_a   1.000
_cell.length_b   1.000
_cell.length_c   1.000
_cell.angle_alpha   90.00
_cell.angle_beta   90.00
_cell.angle_gamma   90.00
#
_symmetry.space_group_name_H-M   'P 1'
#
loop_
_entity.id
_entity.type
_entity.pdbx_description
1 polymer ?
#
loop_
_entity_poly.entity_id
_entity_poly.type
_entity_poly.pdbx_seq_one_letter_code
_entity_poly.pdbx_strand_id
1 'polypeptide(L)'
;MDPFATVPPPFGAAVKSAQDVYNKLKNASPALAKDFDTKYDAWRKTNSDPPDSDTRASGPAFAALVALGPKIMPFVVYRLTSGNDFMAVVLYISKQLAANDIINMGLKRNTDIRDALDRWAELRDQRQNYSSSFHFCDGEGYWALAAMGPSIIAQVMLEYYEDQYGWWHELLHELVHGRVSGAGVFFKDVLFEEWKDWFEHKDHQDAPQGADKRARRGHGPG
;
A
#
# COMPACT_ATOMS: atom_id res chain seq x y z
N MET A 1 -19.74 7.81 -28.34
CA MET A 1 -18.73 8.67 -27.67
C MET A 1 -17.67 8.97 -28.71
N ASP A 2 -17.23 10.23 -28.81
CA ASP A 2 -16.14 10.62 -29.71
C ASP A 2 -14.81 10.06 -29.17
N PRO A 3 -14.12 9.17 -29.91
CA PRO A 3 -12.84 8.60 -29.48
C PRO A 3 -11.71 9.63 -29.40
N PHE A 4 -11.93 10.86 -29.89
CA PHE A 4 -10.99 11.97 -29.84
C PHE A 4 -11.36 13.05 -28.81
N ALA A 5 -12.39 12.83 -27.98
CA ALA A 5 -12.73 13.74 -26.91
C ALA A 5 -11.53 13.88 -25.94
N THR A 6 -11.07 15.11 -25.74
CA THR A 6 -10.00 15.42 -24.80
C THR A 6 -10.42 15.01 -23.39
N VAL A 7 -9.66 14.10 -22.77
CA VAL A 7 -9.91 13.70 -21.38
C VAL A 7 -9.73 14.93 -20.48
N PRO A 8 -10.73 15.32 -19.67
CA PRO A 8 -10.64 16.50 -18.82
C PRO A 8 -9.53 16.31 -17.77
N PRO A 9 -8.78 17.37 -17.42
CA PRO A 9 -7.69 17.27 -16.45
C PRO A 9 -8.20 16.78 -15.08
N PRO A 10 -7.33 16.16 -14.27
CA PRO A 10 -7.71 15.68 -12.95
C PRO A 10 -8.12 16.84 -12.04
N PHE A 11 -9.01 16.58 -11.07
CA PHE A 11 -9.42 17.62 -10.14
C PHE A 11 -8.25 18.07 -9.26
N GLY A 12 -8.11 19.38 -9.01
CA GLY A 12 -7.04 19.92 -8.17
C GLY A 12 -7.01 19.31 -6.76
N ALA A 13 -8.18 18.99 -6.19
CA ALA A 13 -8.29 18.29 -4.91
C ALA A 13 -7.73 16.85 -4.96
N ALA A 14 -7.88 16.16 -6.09
CA ALA A 14 -7.36 14.81 -6.28
C ALA A 14 -5.82 14.82 -6.40
N VAL A 15 -5.28 15.79 -7.15
CA VAL A 15 -3.82 16.00 -7.23
C VAL A 15 -3.23 16.28 -5.85
N LYS A 16 -3.84 17.20 -5.09
CA LYS A 16 -3.41 17.52 -3.72
C LYS A 16 -3.45 16.30 -2.81
N SER A 17 -4.54 15.52 -2.85
CA SER A 17 -4.69 14.30 -2.05
C SER A 17 -3.59 13.28 -2.35
N ALA A 18 -3.26 13.05 -3.62
CA ALA A 18 -2.16 12.16 -4.01
C ALA A 18 -0.79 12.66 -3.53
N GLN A 19 -0.55 13.97 -3.66
CA GLN A 19 0.68 14.61 -3.18
C GLN A 19 0.84 14.52 -1.67
N ASP A 20 -0.24 14.72 -0.91
CA ASP A 20 -0.21 14.63 0.55
C ASP A 20 0.16 13.21 1.02
N VAL A 21 -0.43 12.18 0.41
CA VAL A 21 -0.09 10.77 0.72
C VAL A 21 1.36 10.45 0.32
N TYR A 22 1.81 10.90 -0.86
CA TYR A 22 3.20 10.74 -1.29
C TYR A 22 4.18 11.37 -0.31
N ASN A 23 3.93 12.61 0.12
CA ASN A 23 4.81 13.32 1.05
C ASN A 23 4.88 12.63 2.41
N LYS A 24 3.74 12.19 2.95
CA LYS A 24 3.69 11.41 4.19
C LYS A 24 4.53 10.13 4.09
N LEU A 25 4.35 9.36 3.01
CA LEU A 25 5.10 8.13 2.77
C LEU A 25 6.60 8.37 2.61
N LYS A 26 6.98 9.39 1.85
CA LYS A 26 8.38 9.75 1.65
C LYS A 26 9.07 10.13 2.96
N ASN A 27 8.35 10.81 3.85
CA ASN A 27 8.87 11.21 5.15
C ASN A 27 8.95 10.03 6.13
N ALA A 28 7.91 9.20 6.18
CA ALA A 28 7.85 8.05 7.08
C ALA A 28 8.76 6.89 6.63
N SER A 29 8.92 6.72 5.31
CA SER A 29 9.68 5.63 4.70
C SER A 29 10.54 6.09 3.51
N PRO A 30 11.65 6.81 3.78
CA PRO A 30 12.53 7.32 2.72
C PRO A 30 13.22 6.20 1.94
N ALA A 31 13.43 5.03 2.55
CA ALA A 31 14.04 3.87 1.89
C ALA A 31 13.13 3.32 0.77
N LEU A 32 11.84 3.13 1.05
CA LEU A 32 10.87 2.70 0.04
C LEU A 32 10.75 3.72 -1.11
N ALA A 33 10.70 5.01 -0.78
CA ALA A 33 10.62 6.06 -1.80
C ALA A 33 11.85 6.04 -2.72
N LYS A 34 13.05 5.90 -2.15
CA LYS A 34 14.30 5.79 -2.90
C LYS A 34 14.34 4.54 -3.78
N ASP A 35 13.88 3.40 -3.27
CA ASP A 35 13.88 2.15 -4.02
C ASP A 35 12.88 2.18 -5.19
N PHE A 36 11.68 2.72 -4.93
CA PHE A 36 10.70 3.00 -5.99
C PHE A 36 11.29 3.90 -7.07
N ASP A 37 11.82 5.08 -6.71
CA ASP A 37 12.37 6.03 -7.69
C ASP A 37 13.51 5.41 -8.50
N THR A 38 14.39 4.64 -7.86
CA THR A 38 15.51 3.94 -8.51
C THR A 38 15.02 2.92 -9.54
N LYS A 39 14.09 2.03 -9.14
CA LYS A 39 13.53 1.00 -10.03
C LYS A 39 12.68 1.61 -11.14
N TYR A 40 11.92 2.66 -10.82
CA TYR A 40 11.11 3.40 -11.78
C TYR A 40 11.98 4.05 -12.86
N ASP A 41 13.06 4.74 -12.47
CA ASP A 41 13.99 5.37 -13.40
C ASP A 41 14.74 4.34 -14.26
N ALA A 42 15.11 3.19 -13.68
CA ALA A 42 15.71 2.09 -14.42
C ALA A 42 14.76 1.56 -15.50
N TRP A 43 13.50 1.30 -15.12
CA TRP A 43 12.47 0.86 -16.06
C TRP A 43 12.15 1.92 -17.12
N ARG A 44 12.12 3.21 -16.75
CA ARG A 44 11.88 4.30 -17.70
C ARG A 44 12.98 4.36 -18.77
N LYS A 45 14.24 4.20 -18.38
CA LYS A 45 15.40 4.22 -19.31
C LYS A 45 15.34 3.10 -20.35
N THR A 46 14.88 1.90 -19.96
CA THR A 46 14.75 0.77 -20.90
C THR A 46 13.60 0.96 -21.90
N ASN A 47 12.79 1.99 -21.73
CA ASN A 47 11.54 2.21 -22.47
C ASN A 47 11.50 3.56 -23.20
N SER A 48 12.66 4.03 -23.64
CA SER A 48 12.79 5.30 -24.37
C SER A 48 12.18 5.24 -25.79
N ASP A 49 12.20 4.07 -26.45
CA ASP A 49 11.69 3.85 -27.83
C ASP A 49 10.93 2.51 -28.10
N PRO A 50 10.20 1.89 -27.15
CA PRO A 50 9.48 0.63 -27.43
C PRO A 50 8.20 0.87 -28.23
N PRO A 51 7.89 -0.02 -29.20
CA PRO A 51 6.82 0.17 -30.17
C PRO A 51 5.40 0.05 -29.59
N ASP A 52 5.22 -0.64 -28.46
CA ASP A 52 3.92 -0.93 -27.85
C ASP A 52 3.95 -1.00 -26.31
N SER A 53 2.77 -1.12 -25.71
CA SER A 53 2.58 -1.21 -24.25
C SER A 53 3.05 -2.53 -23.64
N ASP A 54 2.96 -3.63 -24.39
CA ASP A 54 3.28 -4.97 -23.89
C ASP A 54 4.78 -5.11 -23.70
N THR A 55 5.54 -4.59 -24.66
CA THR A 55 7.00 -4.47 -24.57
C THR A 55 7.39 -3.61 -23.36
N ARG A 56 6.65 -2.53 -23.09
CA ARG A 56 6.88 -1.67 -21.91
C ARG A 56 6.58 -2.36 -20.58
N ALA A 57 5.60 -3.25 -20.56
CA ALA A 57 5.20 -4.05 -19.40
C ALA A 57 5.98 -5.37 -19.30
N SER A 58 7.23 -5.41 -19.81
CA SER A 58 8.05 -6.61 -19.82
C SER A 58 9.51 -6.33 -19.43
N GLY A 59 10.27 -7.40 -19.20
CA GLY A 59 11.70 -7.34 -18.94
C GLY A 59 12.11 -7.13 -17.47
N PRO A 60 13.41 -7.24 -17.17
CA PRO A 60 13.90 -7.30 -15.78
C PRO A 60 13.62 -6.03 -14.97
N ALA A 61 13.71 -4.85 -15.59
CA ALA A 61 13.47 -3.58 -14.90
C ALA A 61 12.00 -3.39 -14.52
N PHE A 62 11.07 -3.79 -15.40
CA PHE A 62 9.65 -3.81 -15.08
C PHE A 62 9.33 -4.84 -13.99
N ALA A 63 9.88 -6.05 -14.10
CA ALA A 63 9.69 -7.11 -13.11
C ALA A 63 10.18 -6.69 -11.72
N ALA A 64 11.32 -6.00 -11.62
CA ALA A 64 11.84 -5.47 -10.36
C ALA A 64 10.91 -4.41 -9.74
N LEU A 65 10.26 -3.58 -10.56
CA LEU A 65 9.28 -2.60 -10.08
C LEU A 65 7.98 -3.27 -9.62
N VAL A 66 7.50 -4.28 -10.36
CA VAL A 66 6.33 -5.10 -10.00
C VAL A 66 6.58 -5.92 -8.72
N ALA A 67 7.81 -6.36 -8.49
CA ALA A 67 8.20 -7.12 -7.29
C ALA A 67 7.98 -6.34 -5.98
N LEU A 68 8.02 -5.00 -6.03
CA LEU A 68 7.64 -4.16 -4.89
C LEU A 68 6.17 -4.32 -4.51
N GLY A 69 5.32 -4.71 -5.45
CA GLY A 69 3.91 -5.03 -5.24
C GLY A 69 3.04 -3.81 -4.87
N PRO A 70 1.85 -4.02 -4.29
CA PRO A 70 0.84 -2.98 -4.11
C PRO A 70 1.19 -1.87 -3.11
N LYS A 71 2.27 -2.01 -2.32
CA LYS A 71 2.74 -0.93 -1.43
C LYS A 71 3.27 0.31 -2.15
N ILE A 72 3.59 0.21 -3.45
CA ILE A 72 4.03 1.39 -4.24
C ILE A 72 2.89 2.17 -4.90
N MET A 73 1.64 1.76 -4.72
CA MET A 73 0.50 2.39 -5.39
C MET A 73 0.41 3.91 -5.19
N PRO A 74 0.64 4.47 -3.99
CA PRO A 74 0.60 5.92 -3.82
C PRO A 74 1.68 6.67 -4.63
N PHE A 75 2.86 6.08 -4.82
CA PHE A 75 3.90 6.66 -5.66
C PHE A 75 3.49 6.67 -7.14
N VAL A 76 2.90 5.57 -7.62
CA VAL A 76 2.37 5.48 -8.99
C VAL A 76 1.26 6.50 -9.22
N VAL A 77 0.30 6.61 -8.30
CA VAL A 77 -0.80 7.58 -8.38
C VAL A 77 -0.27 9.03 -8.37
N TYR A 78 0.73 9.32 -7.55
CA TYR A 78 1.37 10.64 -7.56
C TYR A 78 2.06 10.96 -8.89
N ARG A 79 2.79 10.01 -9.49
CA ARG A 79 3.43 10.20 -10.80
C ARG A 79 2.44 10.53 -11.93
N LEU A 80 1.24 9.92 -11.89
CA LEU A 80 0.15 10.22 -12.83
C LEU A 80 -0.31 11.69 -12.80
N THR A 81 -0.13 12.39 -11.68
CA THR A 81 -0.55 13.80 -11.55
C THR A 81 0.24 14.76 -12.43
N SER A 82 1.43 14.36 -12.89
CA SER A 82 2.31 15.21 -13.71
C SER A 82 1.87 15.36 -15.17
N GLY A 83 0.88 14.59 -15.63
CA GLY A 83 0.30 14.65 -16.97
C GLY A 83 1.20 14.16 -18.11
N ASN A 84 2.51 14.11 -17.90
CA ASN A 84 3.52 13.73 -18.90
C ASN A 84 4.16 12.36 -18.62
N ASP A 85 3.62 11.59 -17.67
CA ASP A 85 4.18 10.31 -17.28
C ASP A 85 3.36 9.13 -17.82
N PHE A 86 3.44 8.92 -19.13
CA PHE A 86 2.84 7.77 -19.82
C PHE A 86 3.28 6.43 -19.23
N MET A 87 4.42 6.39 -18.55
CA MET A 87 4.94 5.17 -17.93
C MET A 87 4.16 4.83 -16.67
N ALA A 88 3.78 5.82 -15.85
CA ALA A 88 2.88 5.59 -14.72
C ALA A 88 1.51 5.04 -15.16
N VAL A 89 1.08 5.40 -16.38
CA VAL A 89 -0.14 4.88 -17.01
C VAL A 89 0.00 3.39 -17.32
N VAL A 90 1.12 2.90 -17.87
CA VAL A 90 1.33 1.47 -18.14
C VAL A 90 1.31 0.62 -16.85
N LEU A 91 1.86 1.15 -15.74
CA LEU A 91 1.79 0.46 -14.44
C LEU A 91 0.38 0.35 -13.88
N TYR A 92 -0.50 1.29 -14.23
CA TYR A 92 -1.88 1.33 -13.75
C TYR A 92 -2.87 0.64 -14.73
N ILE A 93 -2.63 0.75 -16.05
CA ILE A 93 -3.50 0.32 -17.15
C ILE A 93 -3.19 -1.11 -17.65
N SER A 94 -2.70 -2.00 -16.79
CA SER A 94 -3.01 -3.42 -17.03
C SER A 94 -4.53 -3.70 -16.95
N LYS A 95 -5.35 -2.70 -16.59
CA LYS A 95 -6.82 -2.64 -16.78
C LYS A 95 -7.27 -1.26 -17.30
N GLN A 96 -7.77 -1.23 -18.54
CA GLN A 96 -8.27 -0.08 -19.34
C GLN A 96 -9.11 0.99 -18.59
N LEU A 97 -8.47 2.06 -18.09
CA LEU A 97 -9.15 3.26 -17.56
C LEU A 97 -8.34 4.53 -17.88
N ALA A 98 -8.97 5.65 -18.23
CA ALA A 98 -8.26 6.90 -18.50
C ALA A 98 -7.55 7.43 -17.24
N ALA A 99 -6.32 7.94 -17.38
CA ALA A 99 -5.48 8.40 -16.27
C ALA A 99 -6.15 9.42 -15.33
N ASN A 100 -7.07 10.24 -15.85
CA ASN A 100 -7.76 11.26 -15.05
C ASN A 100 -8.88 10.65 -14.19
N ASP A 101 -9.59 9.63 -14.70
CA ASP A 101 -10.56 8.87 -13.90
C ASP A 101 -9.85 8.15 -12.75
N ILE A 102 -8.66 7.64 -13.01
CA ILE A 102 -7.79 6.99 -12.02
C ILE A 102 -7.45 7.94 -10.88
N ILE A 103 -6.99 9.15 -11.19
CA ILE A 103 -6.65 10.16 -10.18
C ILE A 103 -7.90 10.56 -9.38
N ASN A 104 -9.04 10.77 -10.06
CA ASN A 104 -10.29 11.15 -9.40
C ASN A 104 -10.86 10.03 -8.51
N MET A 105 -10.76 8.77 -8.95
CA MET A 105 -11.06 7.60 -8.12
C MET A 105 -10.12 7.52 -6.91
N GLY A 106 -8.86 7.93 -7.06
CA GLY A 106 -7.91 8.05 -5.96
C GLY A 106 -8.39 8.99 -4.85
N LEU A 107 -9.02 10.13 -5.20
CA LEU A 107 -9.60 11.03 -4.20
C LEU A 107 -10.72 10.34 -3.41
N LYS A 108 -11.71 9.77 -4.11
CA LYS A 108 -12.81 9.04 -3.46
C LYS A 108 -12.27 7.93 -2.58
N ARG A 109 -11.32 7.15 -3.10
CA ARG A 109 -10.67 6.06 -2.38
C ARG A 109 -9.97 6.55 -1.11
N ASN A 110 -9.25 7.67 -1.17
CA ASN A 110 -8.60 8.23 0.02
C ASN A 110 -9.62 8.70 1.06
N THR A 111 -10.78 9.21 0.65
CA THR A 111 -11.90 9.49 1.56
C THR A 111 -12.44 8.20 2.17
N ASP A 112 -12.74 7.19 1.35
CA ASP A 112 -13.26 5.90 1.81
C ASP A 112 -12.29 5.24 2.82
N ILE A 113 -10.98 5.30 2.57
CA ILE A 113 -9.94 4.79 3.48
C ILE A 113 -10.02 5.50 4.84
N ARG A 114 -10.10 6.84 4.86
CA ARG A 114 -10.16 7.62 6.11
C ARG A 114 -11.42 7.29 6.90
N ASP A 115 -12.57 7.29 6.24
CA ASP A 115 -13.84 6.96 6.89
C ASP A 115 -13.81 5.54 7.50
N ALA A 116 -13.19 4.58 6.82
CA ALA A 116 -13.06 3.21 7.31
C ALA A 116 -12.02 3.09 8.45
N LEU A 117 -10.91 3.83 8.39
CA LEU A 117 -9.93 3.94 9.47
C LEU A 117 -10.55 4.54 10.73
N ASP A 118 -11.33 5.62 10.61
CA ASP A 118 -12.00 6.26 11.74
C ASP A 118 -12.98 5.30 12.43
N ARG A 119 -13.84 4.63 11.65
CA ARG A 119 -14.75 3.59 12.19
C ARG A 119 -14.02 2.44 12.86
N TRP A 120 -12.89 2.02 12.29
CA TRP A 120 -12.10 0.96 12.90
C TRP A 120 -11.42 1.43 14.19
N ALA A 121 -10.90 2.66 14.21
CA ALA A 121 -10.32 3.26 15.40
C ALA A 121 -11.33 3.34 16.57
N GLU A 122 -12.58 3.72 16.30
CA GLU A 122 -13.67 3.69 17.30
C GLU A 122 -13.87 2.29 17.90
N LEU A 123 -13.90 1.25 17.06
CA LEU A 123 -14.02 -0.13 17.52
C LEU A 123 -12.80 -0.57 18.33
N ARG A 124 -11.58 -0.19 17.90
CA ARG A 124 -10.35 -0.50 18.63
C ARG A 124 -10.33 0.15 20.02
N ASP A 125 -10.81 1.39 20.14
CA ASP A 125 -10.91 2.10 21.42
C ASP A 125 -11.91 1.43 22.37
N GLN A 126 -13.10 1.08 21.87
CA GLN A 126 -14.10 0.32 22.63
C GLN A 126 -13.58 -1.03 23.13
N ARG A 127 -12.64 -1.63 22.40
CA ARG A 127 -12.09 -2.96 22.65
C ARG A 127 -10.66 -2.92 23.21
N GLN A 128 -10.15 -1.76 23.64
CA GLN A 128 -8.75 -1.62 24.06
C GLN A 128 -8.31 -2.56 25.21
N ASN A 129 -9.26 -3.02 26.02
CA ASN A 129 -9.01 -3.94 27.15
C ASN A 129 -8.94 -5.42 26.75
N TYR A 130 -9.23 -5.76 25.48
CA TYR A 130 -9.12 -7.14 25.00
C TYR A 130 -7.66 -7.48 24.65
N SER A 131 -7.23 -8.68 25.04
CA SER A 131 -5.86 -9.16 24.81
C SER A 131 -5.71 -9.98 23.51
N SER A 132 -6.81 -10.29 22.83
CA SER A 132 -6.82 -11.13 21.63
C SER A 132 -7.08 -10.31 20.38
N SER A 133 -6.29 -10.55 19.33
CA SER A 133 -6.40 -9.86 18.04
C SER A 133 -7.74 -10.07 17.35
N PHE A 134 -8.42 -11.19 17.59
CA PHE A 134 -9.74 -11.49 17.02
C PHE A 134 -10.76 -10.38 17.33
N HIS A 135 -10.65 -9.71 18.47
CA HIS A 135 -11.53 -8.59 18.81
C HIS A 135 -11.29 -7.34 17.97
N PHE A 136 -10.18 -7.27 17.24
CA PHE A 136 -9.82 -6.12 16.41
C PHE A 136 -9.93 -6.43 14.91
N CYS A 137 -10.10 -7.70 14.52
CA CYS A 137 -10.30 -8.14 13.14
C CYS A 137 -11.79 -8.28 12.79
N ASP A 138 -12.61 -7.30 13.17
CA ASP A 138 -14.06 -7.31 12.99
C ASP A 138 -14.61 -5.89 12.90
N GLY A 139 -15.89 -5.76 12.55
CA GLY A 139 -16.63 -4.52 12.42
C GLY A 139 -16.53 -3.87 11.04
N GLU A 140 -17.46 -2.97 10.78
CA GLU A 140 -17.64 -2.37 9.45
C GLU A 140 -16.36 -1.68 8.93
N GLY A 141 -15.65 -0.94 9.79
CA GLY A 141 -14.40 -0.28 9.42
C GLY A 141 -13.31 -1.27 8.98
N TYR A 142 -13.12 -2.35 9.73
CA TYR A 142 -12.15 -3.39 9.39
C TYR A 142 -12.50 -4.07 8.05
N TRP A 143 -13.76 -4.50 7.90
CA TRP A 143 -14.21 -5.19 6.68
C TRP A 143 -14.15 -4.28 5.45
N ALA A 144 -14.45 -3.00 5.60
CA ALA A 144 -14.31 -2.02 4.52
C ALA A 144 -12.84 -1.88 4.09
N LEU A 145 -11.89 -1.79 5.04
CA LEU A 145 -10.45 -1.74 4.74
C LEU A 145 -9.97 -3.03 4.06
N ALA A 146 -10.33 -4.20 4.59
CA ALA A 146 -9.98 -5.48 3.99
C ALA A 146 -10.53 -5.62 2.55
N ALA A 147 -11.77 -5.18 2.32
CA ALA A 147 -12.40 -5.19 0.99
C ALA A 147 -11.73 -4.26 -0.03
N MET A 148 -11.07 -3.19 0.42
CA MET A 148 -10.27 -2.33 -0.47
C MET A 148 -9.00 -3.04 -0.98
N GLY A 149 -8.56 -4.10 -0.30
CA GLY A 149 -7.49 -4.98 -0.73
C GLY A 149 -6.09 -4.35 -0.70
N PRO A 150 -5.07 -5.06 -1.23
CA PRO A 150 -3.66 -4.77 -1.00
C PRO A 150 -3.20 -3.34 -1.33
N SER A 151 -3.89 -2.64 -2.23
CA SER A 151 -3.55 -1.27 -2.62
C SER A 151 -3.63 -0.23 -1.50
N ILE A 152 -4.14 -0.57 -0.31
CA ILE A 152 -4.14 0.32 0.86
C ILE A 152 -3.00 0.05 1.86
N ILE A 153 -2.11 -0.92 1.57
CA ILE A 153 -1.01 -1.30 2.48
C ILE A 153 -0.18 -0.09 2.92
N ALA A 154 0.12 0.82 2.00
CA ALA A 154 0.92 2.00 2.29
C ALA A 154 0.22 2.96 3.28
N GLN A 155 -1.09 3.13 3.13
CA GLN A 155 -1.90 3.94 4.04
C GLN A 155 -1.99 3.29 5.42
N VAL A 156 -2.17 1.96 5.48
CA VAL A 156 -2.17 1.24 6.76
C VAL A 156 -0.80 1.32 7.45
N MET A 157 0.30 1.24 6.69
CA MET A 157 1.64 1.43 7.26
C MET A 157 1.86 2.83 7.81
N LEU A 158 1.30 3.88 7.19
CA LEU A 158 1.35 5.24 7.76
C LEU A 158 0.71 5.29 9.14
N GLU A 159 -0.46 4.66 9.32
CA GLU A 159 -1.10 4.59 10.63
C GLU A 159 -0.27 3.73 11.61
N TYR A 160 0.39 2.68 11.13
CA TYR A 160 1.24 1.84 11.97
C TYR A 160 2.51 2.57 12.45
N TYR A 161 3.07 3.48 11.65
CA TYR A 161 4.18 4.34 12.08
C TYR A 161 3.79 5.24 13.25
N GLU A 162 2.56 5.75 13.27
CA GLU A 162 2.03 6.62 14.31
C GLU A 162 1.61 5.83 15.57
N ASP A 163 1.06 4.63 15.40
CA ASP A 163 0.57 3.76 16.48
C ASP A 163 1.22 2.36 16.41
N GLN A 164 2.48 2.28 16.80
CA GLN A 164 3.31 1.05 16.76
C GLN A 164 2.81 -0.06 17.70
N TYR A 165 1.96 0.29 18.67
CA TYR A 165 1.34 -0.65 19.59
C TYR A 165 -0.10 -1.02 19.20
N GLY A 166 -0.57 -0.57 18.04
CA GLY A 166 -1.87 -0.92 17.49
C GLY A 166 -1.94 -2.36 16.96
N TRP A 167 -3.13 -2.72 16.50
CA TRP A 167 -3.43 -4.02 15.87
C TRP A 167 -3.27 -4.01 14.34
N TRP A 168 -2.47 -3.08 13.81
CA TRP A 168 -2.27 -2.87 12.38
C TRP A 168 -1.70 -4.09 11.65
N HIS A 169 -0.85 -4.86 12.34
CA HIS A 169 -0.23 -6.06 11.79
C HIS A 169 -1.25 -7.12 11.34
N GLU A 170 -2.43 -7.21 11.95
CA GLU A 170 -3.47 -8.16 11.52
C GLU A 170 -4.10 -7.73 10.21
N LEU A 171 -4.46 -6.45 10.09
CA LEU A 171 -4.98 -5.90 8.85
C LEU A 171 -3.92 -6.02 7.74
N LEU A 172 -2.66 -5.70 8.02
CA LEU A 172 -1.57 -5.88 7.06
C LEU A 172 -1.41 -7.34 6.65
N HIS A 173 -1.49 -8.27 7.59
CA HIS A 173 -1.43 -9.69 7.30
C HIS A 173 -2.59 -10.13 6.39
N GLU A 174 -3.81 -9.65 6.64
CA GLU A 174 -4.97 -9.95 5.78
C GLU A 174 -4.84 -9.31 4.40
N LEU A 175 -4.38 -8.06 4.32
CA LEU A 175 -4.16 -7.37 3.05
C LEU A 175 -3.08 -8.04 2.19
N VAL A 176 -2.07 -8.65 2.80
CA VAL A 176 -0.98 -9.30 2.07
C VAL A 176 -1.29 -10.76 1.75
N HIS A 177 -1.85 -11.50 2.72
CA HIS A 177 -2.00 -12.96 2.63
C HIS A 177 -3.44 -13.44 2.41
N GLY A 178 -4.41 -12.53 2.42
CA GLY A 178 -5.84 -12.87 2.28
C GLY A 178 -6.44 -13.57 3.51
N ARG A 179 -5.77 -13.49 4.66
CA ARG A 179 -6.22 -14.09 5.93
C ARG A 179 -5.62 -13.36 7.14
N VAL A 180 -6.32 -13.35 8.26
CA VAL A 180 -5.76 -12.92 9.55
C VAL A 180 -4.57 -13.79 9.98
N SER A 181 -3.65 -13.25 10.78
CA SER A 181 -2.49 -14.01 11.27
C SER A 181 -2.89 -15.02 12.35
N GLY A 182 -3.94 -14.70 13.12
CA GLY A 182 -4.49 -15.54 14.18
C GLY A 182 -3.54 -15.73 15.37
N ALA A 183 -2.51 -14.90 15.51
CA ALA A 183 -1.57 -15.02 16.60
C ALA A 183 -2.16 -14.44 17.90
N GLY A 184 -1.89 -15.12 19.03
CA GLY A 184 -2.54 -14.83 20.32
C GLY A 184 -1.71 -14.01 21.30
N VAL A 185 -0.40 -13.85 21.05
CA VAL A 185 0.54 -13.10 21.91
C VAL A 185 1.57 -12.42 21.01
N PHE A 186 1.79 -11.12 21.24
CA PHE A 186 2.60 -10.30 20.36
C PHE A 186 3.61 -9.45 21.12
N PHE A 187 4.88 -9.62 20.76
CA PHE A 187 5.90 -8.59 20.92
C PHE A 187 5.63 -7.53 19.86
N LYS A 188 4.78 -6.55 20.19
CA LYS A 188 4.26 -5.56 19.22
C LYS A 188 5.36 -4.74 18.56
N ASP A 189 6.42 -4.45 19.33
CA ASP A 189 7.67 -3.86 18.89
C ASP A 189 8.38 -4.71 17.83
N VAL A 190 8.53 -6.01 18.07
CA VAL A 190 9.14 -6.94 17.10
C VAL A 190 8.31 -7.03 15.83
N LEU A 191 6.98 -7.12 15.95
CA LEU A 191 6.11 -7.15 14.78
C LEU A 191 6.21 -5.86 13.96
N PHE A 192 6.21 -4.71 14.62
CA PHE A 192 6.33 -3.44 13.94
C PHE A 192 7.65 -3.37 13.15
N GLU A 193 8.78 -3.72 13.77
CA GLU A 193 10.08 -3.72 13.09
C GLU A 193 10.13 -4.74 11.92
N GLU A 194 9.49 -5.90 12.04
CA GLU A 194 9.40 -6.87 10.93
C GLU A 194 8.56 -6.35 9.75
N TRP A 195 7.40 -5.75 10.03
CA TRP A 195 6.53 -5.16 9.01
C TRP A 195 7.16 -3.93 8.37
N LYS A 196 7.82 -3.10 9.16
CA LYS A 196 8.60 -1.95 8.70
C LYS A 196 9.72 -2.41 7.78
N ASP A 197 10.60 -3.30 8.23
CA ASP A 197 11.72 -3.79 7.40
C ASP A 197 11.24 -4.38 6.07
N TRP A 198 10.16 -5.17 6.09
CA TRP A 198 9.54 -5.65 4.85
C TRP A 198 9.02 -4.52 3.96
N PHE A 199 8.28 -3.58 4.54
CA PHE A 199 7.71 -2.48 3.80
C PHE A 199 8.80 -1.65 3.12
N GLU A 200 9.90 -1.39 3.82
CA GLU A 200 10.98 -0.50 3.40
C GLU A 200 12.02 -1.15 2.48
N HIS A 201 12.34 -2.42 2.67
CA HIS A 201 13.56 -3.01 2.10
C HIS A 201 13.36 -4.32 1.33
N LYS A 202 12.18 -4.93 1.36
CA LYS A 202 11.96 -6.26 0.78
C LYS A 202 10.96 -6.25 -0.37
N ASP A 203 10.95 -7.31 -1.16
CA ASP A 203 9.91 -7.53 -2.17
C ASP A 203 8.59 -7.95 -1.50
N HIS A 204 7.48 -7.79 -2.20
CA HIS A 204 6.15 -8.08 -1.66
C HIS A 204 6.00 -9.52 -1.18
N GLN A 205 6.61 -10.48 -1.89
CA GLN A 205 6.57 -11.91 -1.57
C GLN A 205 7.28 -12.28 -0.26
N ASP A 206 8.18 -11.42 0.24
CA ASP A 206 8.97 -11.65 1.45
C ASP A 206 8.27 -11.13 2.72
N ALA A 207 6.95 -10.92 2.64
CA ALA A 207 6.18 -10.39 3.75
C ALA A 207 6.17 -11.33 4.98
N PRO A 208 6.12 -10.77 6.20
CA PRO A 208 6.01 -11.56 7.42
C PRO A 208 4.78 -12.49 7.36
N GLN A 209 4.97 -13.79 7.63
CA GLN A 209 3.94 -14.83 7.57
C GLN A 209 3.14 -15.00 8.88
N GLY A 210 3.19 -13.99 9.74
CA GLY A 210 2.61 -14.00 11.10
C GLY A 210 3.69 -14.08 12.18
N ALA A 211 3.25 -14.21 13.44
CA ALA A 211 4.15 -14.21 14.59
C ALA A 211 5.30 -15.21 14.41
N ASP A 212 6.52 -14.66 14.42
CA ASP A 212 7.77 -15.36 14.17
C ASP A 212 7.83 -16.72 14.91
N LYS A 213 8.53 -17.70 14.34
CA LYS A 213 8.99 -18.90 15.06
C LYS A 213 9.66 -18.55 16.40
N ARG A 214 10.24 -17.36 16.57
CA ARG A 214 10.78 -16.80 17.82
C ARG A 214 9.69 -16.54 18.88
N ALA A 215 8.51 -16.03 18.50
CA ALA A 215 7.36 -15.93 19.42
C ALA A 215 6.87 -17.31 19.89
N ARG A 216 7.12 -18.38 19.11
CA ARG A 216 6.83 -19.77 19.49
C ARG A 216 7.88 -20.42 20.41
N ARG A 217 9.07 -19.82 20.57
CA ARG A 217 10.20 -20.40 21.34
C ARG A 217 10.36 -19.83 22.76
N GLY A 218 9.48 -18.93 23.20
CA GLY A 218 9.53 -18.31 24.53
C GLY A 218 9.06 -19.18 25.70
N HIS A 219 9.36 -20.49 25.71
CA HIS A 219 9.29 -21.35 26.90
C HIS A 219 10.26 -22.54 26.74
N GLY A 220 11.56 -22.26 26.87
CA GLY A 220 12.51 -23.25 27.36
C GLY A 220 12.80 -22.95 28.83
N PRO A 221 12.64 -23.90 29.76
CA PRO A 221 12.98 -23.67 31.16
C PRO A 221 14.49 -23.46 31.26
N GLY A 222 14.89 -22.28 31.76
CA GLY A 222 16.22 -22.03 32.33
C GLY A 222 16.22 -22.34 33.81
#